data_AF-A0A3P8LZM4-F1
#
_entry.id   AF-A0A3P8LZM4-F1
#
_cell.length_a   1.000
_cell.length_b   1.000
_cell.length_c   1.000
_cell.angle_alpha   90.00
_cell.angle_beta   90.00
_cell.angle_gamma   90.00
#
_symmetry.space_group_name_H-M   'P 1'
#
loop_
_entity.id
_entity.type
_entity.pdbx_description
1 polymer ?
#
loop_
_entity_poly.entity_id
_entity_poly.type
_entity_poly.pdbx_seq_one_letter_code
_entity_poly.pdbx_strand_id
1 'polypeptide(L)' 'MMNALRTGVILVLMLAAAQVSAACRWPAWDQFRKEYVSAEGRVVDPSDPRKITTSEGQSYGLFFALAA' A
#
# COMPACT_ATOMS: atom_id res chain seq x y z
N MET A 1 21.82 32.97 16.00
CA MET A 1 22.05 32.49 14.61
C MET A 1 22.11 30.97 14.50
N MET A 2 22.92 30.27 15.32
CA MET A 2 23.07 28.79 15.25
C MET A 2 21.79 27.98 15.53
N ASN A 3 20.90 28.47 16.40
CA ASN A 3 19.64 27.76 16.70
C ASN A 3 18.65 27.81 15.54
N ALA A 4 18.53 28.94 14.84
CA ALA A 4 17.66 29.06 13.67
C ALA A 4 18.13 28.18 12.51
N LEU A 5 19.46 28.08 12.31
CA LEU A 5 20.05 27.17 11.33
C LEU A 5 19.80 25.70 11.69
N ARG A 6 19.93 25.33 12.96
CA ARG A 6 19.61 23.98 13.46
C ARG A 6 18.14 23.62 13.24
N THR A 7 17.21 24.50 13.60
CA THR A 7 15.78 24.25 13.41
C THR A 7 15.42 24.14 11.93
N GLY A 8 16.03 24.98 11.07
CA GLY A 8 15.85 24.91 9.62
C GLY A 8 16.34 23.57 9.05
N VAL A 9 17.51 23.08 9.46
CA VAL A 9 18.06 21.78 9.03
C VAL A 9 17.16 20.63 9.50
N ILE A 10 16.65 20.68 10.74
CA ILE A 10 15.73 19.64 11.26
C ILE A 10 14.42 19.62 10.44
N LEU A 11 13.85 20.79 10.11
CA LEU A 11 12.64 20.86 9.29
C LEU A 11 12.87 20.26 7.89
N VAL A 12 13.98 20.59 7.25
CA VAL A 12 14.33 20.06 5.92
C VAL A 12 14.51 18.54 5.95
N LEU A 13 15.16 18.01 7.00
CA LEU A 13 15.34 16.56 7.18
C LEU A 13 14.00 15.84 7.42
N MET A 14 13.08 16.42 8.19
CA MET A 14 11.74 15.85 8.40
C MET A 14 10.91 15.82 7.11
N LEU A 15 10.95 16.88 6.30
CA LEU A 15 10.27 16.90 5.00
C LEU A 15 10.85 15.86 4.04
N ALA A 16 12.17 15.68 4.01
CA ALA A 16 12.82 14.68 3.16
C ALA A 16 12.47 13.24 3.58
N ALA A 17 12.39 12.96 4.89
CA ALA A 17 12.01 11.64 5.40
C ALA A 17 10.55 11.27 5.07
N ALA A 18 9.65 12.26 5.01
CA ALA A 18 8.25 12.02 4.66
C ALA A 18 8.06 11.59 3.19
N GLN A 19 8.96 11.98 2.29
CA GLN A 19 8.86 11.67 0.85
C GLN A 19 9.34 10.24 0.50
N VAL A 20 10.20 9.64 1.32
CA VAL A 20 10.68 8.25 1.11
C VAL A 20 9.56 7.22 1.21
N SER A 21 8.53 7.47 2.04
CA SER A 21 7.44 6.52 2.23
C SER A 21 6.46 6.44 1.05
N ALA A 22 6.49 7.40 0.12
CA ALA A 22 5.59 7.41 -1.04
C ALA A 22 6.05 6.44 -2.15
N ALA A 23 7.35 6.14 -2.23
CA ALA A 23 7.90 5.20 -3.21
C ALA A 23 7.78 3.73 -2.76
N CYS A 24 7.73 3.47 -1.44
CA CYS A 24 7.62 2.13 -0.87
C CYS A 24 6.18 1.71 -0.54
N ARG A 25 5.17 2.53 -0.88
CA ARG A 25 3.79 2.23 -0.54
C ARG A 25 2.96 2.23 -1.82
N TRP A 26 2.17 1.19 -2.01
CA TRP A 26 1.22 1.07 -3.11
C TRP A 26 -0.21 1.19 -2.55
N PRO A 27 -0.78 2.41 -2.44
CA PRO A 27 -2.08 2.61 -1.80
C PRO A 27 -3.23 1.87 -2.49
N ALA A 28 -3.13 1.68 -3.82
CA ALA A 28 -4.12 0.90 -4.56
C ALA A 28 -4.07 -0.59 -4.18
N TRP A 29 -2.91 -1.15 -3.89
CA TRP A 29 -2.81 -2.50 -3.33
C TRP A 29 -3.43 -2.57 -1.93
N ASP A 30 -3.16 -1.59 -1.06
CA ASP A 30 -3.77 -1.55 0.28
C ASP A 30 -5.30 -1.53 0.21
N GLN A 31 -5.86 -0.75 -0.71
CA GLN A 31 -7.29 -0.69 -0.94
C GLN A 31 -7.84 -1.98 -1.56
N PHE A 32 -7.15 -2.54 -2.55
CA PHE A 32 -7.51 -3.83 -3.14
C PHE A 32 -7.56 -4.94 -2.09
N ARG A 33 -6.53 -5.05 -1.25
CA ARG A 33 -6.48 -6.03 -0.15
C ARG A 33 -7.65 -5.85 0.81
N LYS A 34 -7.96 -4.61 1.17
CA LYS A 34 -9.05 -4.30 2.10
C LYS A 34 -10.43 -4.67 1.53
N GLU A 35 -10.65 -4.44 0.24
CA GLU A 35 -11.98 -4.59 -0.38
C GLU A 35 -12.23 -5.98 -0.97
N TYR A 36 -11.18 -6.63 -1.49
CA TYR A 36 -11.31 -7.85 -2.29
C TYR A 36 -10.60 -9.06 -1.69
N VAL A 37 -9.75 -8.91 -0.66
CA VAL A 37 -9.06 -10.04 -0.02
C VAL A 37 -9.72 -10.36 1.32
N SER A 38 -10.21 -11.59 1.49
CA SER A 38 -10.78 -12.05 2.75
C SER A 38 -9.71 -12.24 3.83
N ALA A 39 -10.14 -12.41 5.09
CA ALA A 39 -9.22 -12.66 6.20
C ALA A 39 -8.40 -13.96 6.01
N GLU A 40 -8.95 -14.94 5.30
CA GLU A 40 -8.31 -16.20 4.95
C GLU A 40 -7.41 -16.10 3.70
N GLY A 41 -7.31 -14.91 3.07
CA GLY A 41 -6.48 -14.66 1.91
C GLY A 41 -7.14 -14.99 0.56
N ARG A 42 -8.47 -15.12 0.51
CA ARG A 42 -9.17 -15.30 -0.78
C ARG A 42 -9.35 -13.98 -1.50
N VAL A 43 -8.95 -13.92 -2.77
CA VAL A 43 -9.39 -12.85 -3.68
C VAL A 43 -10.83 -13.16 -4.09
N VAL A 44 -11.78 -12.31 -3.71
CA VAL A 44 -13.22 -12.48 -3.90
C VAL A 44 -13.72 -11.48 -4.93
N ASP A 45 -14.43 -11.97 -5.93
CA ASP A 45 -15.22 -11.13 -6.84
C ASP A 45 -16.60 -10.87 -6.22
N PRO A 46 -16.91 -9.63 -5.79
CA PRO A 46 -18.21 -9.31 -5.22
C PRO A 46 -19.30 -9.12 -6.28
N SER A 47 -18.98 -9.02 -7.57
CA SER A 47 -19.96 -8.82 -8.64
C SER A 47 -20.76 -10.09 -8.95
N ASP A 48 -20.14 -11.27 -8.77
CA ASP A 48 -20.84 -12.54 -8.83
C ASP A 48 -21.63 -12.79 -7.53
N PRO A 49 -22.94 -13.12 -7.58
CA PRO A 49 -23.75 -13.41 -6.39
C PRO A 49 -23.17 -14.50 -5.48
N ARG A 50 -22.39 -15.44 -6.05
CA ARG A 50 -21.76 -16.55 -5.32
C ARG A 50 -20.47 -16.14 -4.61
N LYS A 51 -19.99 -14.91 -4.79
CA LYS A 51 -18.73 -14.40 -4.22
C LYS A 51 -17.55 -15.31 -4.54
N ILE A 52 -17.38 -15.57 -5.84
CA ILE A 52 -16.42 -16.57 -6.32
C ILE A 52 -14.97 -16.12 -6.09
N THR A 53 -14.09 -17.11 -6.07
CA THR A 53 -12.65 -16.91 -6.23
C THR A 53 -12.23 -17.67 -7.47
N THR A 54 -11.40 -17.06 -8.31
CA THR A 54 -10.82 -17.70 -9.49
C THR A 54 -9.32 -17.87 -9.30
N SER A 55 -8.72 -18.81 -10.03
CA SER A 55 -7.26 -18.98 -10.05
C SER A 55 -6.55 -17.73 -10.59
N GLU A 56 -7.18 -17.03 -11.55
CA GLU A 56 -6.73 -15.73 -12.06
C GLU A 56 -6.65 -14.69 -10.95
N GLY A 57 -7.74 -14.48 -10.20
CA GLY A 57 -7.77 -13.53 -9.09
C GLY A 57 -6.70 -13.83 -8.05
N GLN A 58 -6.50 -15.11 -7.72
CA GLN A 58 -5.43 -15.52 -6.80
C GLN A 58 -4.03 -15.25 -7.35
N SER A 59 -3.77 -15.54 -8.63
CA SER A 59 -2.47 -15.24 -9.25
C SER A 59 -2.15 -13.75 -9.25
N TYR A 60 -3.15 -12.88 -9.47
CA TYR A 60 -2.96 -11.43 -9.39
C TYR A 60 -2.76 -10.95 -7.95
N GLY A 61 -3.51 -11.49 -6.98
CA GLY A 61 -3.28 -11.20 -5.57
C GLY A 61 -1.84 -11.52 -5.13
N LEU A 62 -1.31 -12.68 -5.55
CA LEU A 62 0.08 -13.06 -5.28
C LEU A 62 1.09 -12.13 -5.98
N PHE A 63 0.83 -11.79 -7.24
CA PHE A 63 1.70 -10.87 -7.98
C PHE A 63 1.72 -9.47 -7.36
N PHE A 64 0.56 -8.92 -6.99
CA PHE A 64 0.47 -7.61 -6.34
C PHE A 64 1.15 -7.62 -4.98
N ALA A 65 0.99 -8.69 -4.19
CA ALA A 65 1.68 -8.83 -2.92
C ALA A 65 3.21 -8.89 -3.05
N LEU A 66 3.73 -9.44 -4.16
CA LEU A 66 5.17 -9.46 -4.45
C LEU A 66 5.69 -8.08 -4.90
N ALA A 67 4.89 -7.32 -5.64
CA ALA A 67 5.27 -6.03 -6.18
C ALA A 67 5.10 -4.86 -5.19
N ALA A 68 4.27 -5.04 -4.16
CA ALA A 68 3.95 -4.03 -3.15
C ALA A 68 5.00 -3.87 -2.04
#